data_AF-W8CUH8-F1
#
_entry.id   AF-W8CUH8-F1
#
_cell.length_a   1.000
_cell.length_b   1.000
_cell.length_c   1.000
_cell.angle_alpha   90.00
_cell.angle_beta   90.00
_cell.angle_gamma   90.00
#
_symmetry.space_group_name_H-M   'P 1'
#
loop_
_entity.id
_entity.type
_entity.pdbx_description
1 polymer ?
#
loop_
_entity_poly.entity_id
_entity_poly.type
_entity_poly.pdbx_seq_one_letter_code
_entity_poly.pdbx_strand_id
1 'polypeptide(L)'
;MSDQAKYYDYYLVEGPKVKELIQSYETVGEQRSMVIDEACRSVGAIAFINSYGLGDKGDKLRAFAWDAECTFPCPITIKERSIFNNKPVIVVRGKGNTKEGRDYNKKLDSVIKSANERLGSYPCWESYIINHYGVMRTAQGGPSSFRKHATAMLTTKCGMLFERNDALVFCIPNRVDGFKNEVSIPPDFIKLTYGQYYDMTSNQ
;
A
#
# COMPACT_ATOMS: atom_id res chain seq x y z
N MET A 1 -9.39 -20.98 0.14
CA MET A 1 -10.14 -19.71 0.28
C MET A 1 -10.08 -19.28 1.73
N SER A 2 -9.65 -18.07 2.03
CA SER A 2 -9.61 -17.63 3.42
C SER A 2 -11.03 -17.27 3.87
N ASP A 3 -11.46 -17.82 4.99
CA ASP A 3 -12.73 -17.58 5.70
C ASP A 3 -12.81 -16.14 6.26
N GLN A 4 -12.12 -15.20 5.60
CA GLN A 4 -11.94 -13.83 6.08
C GLN A 4 -13.04 -12.90 5.58
N ALA A 5 -13.72 -13.27 4.50
CA ALA A 5 -14.79 -12.45 3.90
C ALA A 5 -15.90 -12.11 4.90
N LYS A 6 -16.24 -13.03 5.81
CA LYS A 6 -17.25 -12.79 6.85
C LYS A 6 -16.87 -11.74 7.89
N TYR A 7 -15.60 -11.33 7.94
CA TYR A 7 -15.12 -10.28 8.85
C TYR A 7 -15.07 -8.90 8.19
N TYR A 8 -15.66 -8.76 7.00
CA TYR A 8 -15.83 -7.50 6.31
C TYR A 8 -17.31 -7.21 6.07
N ASP A 9 -17.66 -5.93 6.13
CA ASP A 9 -18.81 -5.37 5.45
C ASP A 9 -18.34 -4.77 4.11
N TYR A 10 -19.20 -4.88 3.10
CA TYR A 10 -18.89 -4.48 1.73
C TYR A 10 -19.80 -3.32 1.31
N TYR A 11 -19.23 -2.36 0.59
CA TYR A 11 -19.94 -1.16 0.20
C TYR A 11 -19.58 -0.69 -1.21
N LEU A 12 -20.55 -0.07 -1.86
CA LEU A 12 -20.40 0.70 -3.10
C LEU A 12 -20.67 2.17 -2.79
N VAL A 13 -19.87 3.06 -3.36
CA VAL A 13 -20.14 4.50 -3.41
C VAL A 13 -20.00 4.93 -4.86
N GLU A 14 -20.97 5.65 -5.39
CA GLU A 14 -20.97 6.06 -6.79
C GLU A 14 -21.57 7.45 -7.01
N GLY A 15 -21.26 8.03 -8.17
CA GLY A 15 -21.85 9.26 -8.67
C GLY A 15 -20.85 10.39 -8.92
N PRO A 16 -21.34 11.60 -9.23
CA PRO A 16 -20.50 12.72 -9.68
C PRO A 16 -19.41 13.12 -8.68
N LYS A 17 -19.72 13.13 -7.38
CA LYS A 17 -18.75 13.45 -6.32
C LYS A 17 -17.61 12.43 -6.23
N VAL A 18 -17.90 11.15 -6.49
CA VAL A 18 -16.87 10.10 -6.53
C VAL A 18 -15.94 10.32 -7.70
N LYS A 19 -16.49 10.67 -8.87
CA LYS A 19 -15.69 11.01 -10.06
C LYS A 19 -14.79 12.22 -9.81
N GLU A 20 -15.32 13.27 -9.22
CA GLU A 20 -14.53 14.46 -8.83
C GLU A 20 -13.40 14.10 -7.86
N LEU A 21 -13.67 13.24 -6.87
CA LEU A 21 -12.66 12.77 -5.91
C LEU A 21 -11.57 11.92 -6.58
N ILE A 22 -11.93 11.04 -7.51
CA ILE A 22 -10.96 10.23 -8.25
C ILE A 22 -10.07 11.16 -9.09
N GLN A 23 -10.66 12.12 -9.80
CA GLN A 23 -9.92 13.09 -10.61
C GLN A 23 -9.03 14.00 -9.77
N SER A 24 -9.47 14.41 -8.57
CA SER A 24 -8.66 15.26 -7.70
C SER A 24 -7.40 14.56 -7.17
N TYR A 25 -7.32 13.24 -7.27
CA TYR A 25 -6.10 12.50 -6.94
C TYR A 25 -5.00 12.64 -8.00
N GLU A 26 -5.31 12.95 -9.27
CA GLU A 26 -4.33 12.97 -10.36
C GLU A 26 -3.10 13.82 -10.01
N THR A 27 -3.31 15.06 -9.58
CA THR A 27 -2.22 15.96 -9.15
C THR A 27 -1.44 15.40 -7.95
N VAL A 28 -2.12 14.78 -6.99
CA VAL A 28 -1.47 14.18 -5.81
C VAL A 28 -0.62 12.98 -6.22
N GLY A 29 -1.15 12.14 -7.11
CA GLY A 29 -0.47 10.97 -7.65
C GLY A 29 0.76 11.35 -8.48
N GLU A 30 0.67 12.40 -9.29
CA GLU A 30 1.81 12.94 -10.05
C GLU A 30 2.92 13.42 -9.11
N GLN A 31 2.59 14.25 -8.11
CA GLN A 31 3.58 14.72 -7.13
C GLN A 31 4.20 13.57 -6.35
N ARG A 32 3.39 12.58 -5.95
CA ARG A 32 3.87 11.36 -5.31
C ARG A 32 4.88 10.62 -6.19
N SER A 33 4.54 10.43 -7.46
CA SER A 33 5.38 9.70 -8.42
C SER A 33 6.70 10.43 -8.64
N MET A 34 6.67 11.76 -8.80
CA MET A 34 7.87 12.59 -8.91
C MET A 34 8.83 12.41 -7.73
N VAL A 35 8.31 12.43 -6.49
CA VAL A 35 9.12 12.24 -5.27
C VAL A 35 9.79 10.86 -5.27
N ILE A 36 9.03 9.82 -5.62
CA ILE A 36 9.55 8.44 -5.63
C ILE A 36 10.59 8.25 -6.74
N ASP A 37 10.33 8.78 -7.93
CA ASP A 37 11.24 8.70 -9.07
C ASP A 37 12.55 9.44 -8.81
N GLU A 38 12.48 10.61 -8.17
CA GLU A 38 13.66 11.36 -7.73
C GLU A 38 14.48 10.56 -6.71
N ALA A 39 13.81 9.96 -5.73
CA ALA A 39 14.46 9.11 -4.73
C ALA A 39 15.15 7.89 -5.37
N CYS A 40 14.47 7.18 -6.27
CA CYS A 40 15.03 6.03 -6.98
C CYS A 40 16.26 6.43 -7.82
N ARG A 41 16.14 7.52 -8.60
CA ARG A 41 17.24 8.04 -9.43
C ARG A 41 18.46 8.41 -8.59
N SER A 42 18.27 9.00 -7.41
CA SER A 42 19.37 9.43 -6.53
C SER A 42 20.26 8.28 -6.02
N VAL A 43 19.73 7.05 -6.01
CA VAL A 43 20.45 5.84 -5.56
C VAL A 43 20.66 4.81 -6.68
N GLY A 44 20.33 5.17 -7.92
CA GLY A 44 20.43 4.29 -9.09
C GLY A 44 19.50 3.08 -9.04
N ALA A 45 18.40 3.16 -8.29
CA ALA A 45 17.40 2.09 -8.20
C ALA A 45 16.42 2.16 -9.36
N ILE A 46 15.89 1.00 -9.76
CA ILE A 46 14.92 0.88 -10.86
C ILE A 46 13.50 0.62 -10.36
N ALA A 47 13.36 0.30 -9.07
CA ALA A 47 12.10 0.07 -8.40
C ALA A 47 12.23 0.37 -6.91
N PHE A 48 11.10 0.38 -6.23
CA PHE A 48 11.01 0.65 -4.81
C PHE A 48 10.01 -0.29 -4.14
N ILE A 49 10.06 -0.34 -2.82
CA ILE A 49 9.12 -1.09 -2.00
C ILE A 49 8.50 -0.12 -1.02
N ASN A 50 7.17 -0.09 -1.04
CA ASN A 50 6.39 0.67 -0.08
C ASN A 50 6.45 0.03 1.32
N SER A 51 6.14 0.84 2.31
CA SER A 51 5.81 0.38 3.65
C SER A 51 4.58 -0.52 3.61
N TYR A 52 4.46 -1.38 4.62
CA TYR A 52 3.29 -2.21 4.82
C TYR A 52 3.09 -2.40 6.32
N GLY A 53 1.85 -2.63 6.71
CA GLY A 53 1.50 -2.77 8.11
C GLY A 53 0.00 -2.67 8.34
N LEU A 54 -0.38 -2.70 9.61
CA LEU A 54 -1.77 -2.58 10.00
C LEU A 54 -2.27 -1.14 9.78
N GLY A 55 -3.18 -0.97 8.81
CA GLY A 55 -3.70 0.35 8.41
C GLY A 55 -2.76 1.16 7.52
N ASP A 56 -1.57 0.65 7.21
CA ASP A 56 -0.65 1.27 6.26
C ASP A 56 -0.95 0.79 4.84
N LYS A 57 -1.19 1.74 3.93
CA LYS A 57 -1.50 1.49 2.51
C LYS A 57 -0.29 1.59 1.60
N GLY A 58 0.89 1.73 2.18
CA GLY A 58 2.11 1.97 1.43
C GLY A 58 2.32 3.44 1.14
N ASP A 59 1.98 4.31 2.09
CA ASP A 59 2.19 5.75 1.96
C ASP A 59 3.67 6.13 1.97
N LYS A 60 4.54 5.28 2.50
CA LYS A 60 5.98 5.55 2.66
C LYS A 60 6.85 4.58 1.86
N LEU A 61 8.06 5.00 1.54
CA LEU A 61 9.12 4.14 1.04
C LEU A 61 9.78 3.37 2.19
N ARG A 62 9.97 2.06 1.99
CA ARG A 62 10.67 1.15 2.90
C ARG A 62 12.05 0.80 2.39
N ALA A 63 12.17 0.55 1.10
CA ALA A 63 13.42 0.09 0.47
C ALA A 63 13.43 0.40 -1.03
N PHE A 64 14.61 0.23 -1.62
CA PHE A 64 14.83 0.31 -3.06
C PHE A 64 15.18 -1.06 -3.63
N ALA A 65 14.96 -1.24 -4.92
CA ALA A 65 15.31 -2.43 -5.67
C ALA A 65 16.11 -2.07 -6.91
N TRP A 66 17.13 -2.89 -7.17
CA TRP A 66 18.05 -2.76 -8.29
C TRP A 66 17.95 -3.98 -9.19
N ASP A 67 18.42 -3.86 -10.42
CA ASP A 67 18.66 -5.02 -11.28
C ASP A 67 19.56 -6.04 -10.56
N ALA A 68 19.28 -7.33 -10.72
CA ALA A 68 20.04 -8.39 -10.06
C ALA A 68 21.54 -8.37 -10.41
N GLU A 69 21.90 -7.85 -11.58
CA GLU A 69 23.28 -7.74 -12.06
C GLU A 69 23.94 -6.39 -11.71
N CYS A 70 23.28 -5.55 -10.92
CA CYS A 70 23.81 -4.25 -10.52
C CYS A 70 25.09 -4.38 -9.66
N THR A 71 26.11 -3.61 -10.01
CA THR A 71 27.35 -3.51 -9.22
C THR A 71 27.25 -2.43 -8.15
N PHE A 72 27.65 -2.77 -6.93
CA PHE A 72 27.61 -1.85 -5.78
C PHE A 72 29.00 -1.39 -5.37
N PRO A 73 29.14 -0.16 -4.83
CA PRO A 73 30.43 0.40 -4.43
C PRO A 73 31.01 -0.23 -3.15
N CYS A 74 30.30 -1.18 -2.54
CA CYS A 74 30.71 -1.85 -1.31
C CYS A 74 30.16 -3.29 -1.26
N PRO A 75 30.71 -4.17 -0.42
CA PRO A 75 30.12 -5.48 -0.17
C PRO A 75 28.68 -5.37 0.31
N ILE A 76 27.76 -6.10 -0.32
CA ILE A 76 26.32 -6.08 -0.01
C ILE A 76 25.82 -7.34 0.68
N THR A 77 24.63 -7.24 1.23
CA THR A 77 23.75 -8.34 1.64
C THR A 77 22.44 -8.20 0.90
N ILE A 78 22.08 -9.22 0.14
CA ILE A 78 20.77 -9.32 -0.52
C ILE A 78 19.74 -9.68 0.56
N LYS A 79 18.71 -8.85 0.69
CA LYS A 79 17.60 -9.03 1.64
C LYS A 79 16.43 -9.74 1.01
N GLU A 80 16.20 -9.49 -0.27
CA GLU A 80 15.06 -10.02 -1.01
C GLU A 80 15.42 -10.12 -2.49
N ARG A 81 14.87 -11.12 -3.16
CA ARG A 81 14.91 -11.27 -4.62
C ARG A 81 13.47 -11.33 -5.12
N SER A 82 13.18 -10.62 -6.19
CA SER A 82 11.84 -10.58 -6.78
C SER A 82 11.93 -10.38 -8.30
N ILE A 83 10.79 -10.21 -8.95
CA ILE A 83 10.68 -9.91 -10.38
C ILE A 83 9.92 -8.59 -10.51
N PHE A 84 10.45 -7.67 -11.30
CA PHE A 84 9.79 -6.41 -11.65
C PHE A 84 9.90 -6.20 -13.16
N ASN A 85 8.77 -5.97 -13.84
CA ASN A 85 8.71 -5.86 -15.30
C ASN A 85 9.42 -7.00 -16.04
N ASN A 86 9.16 -8.24 -15.63
CA ASN A 86 9.80 -9.47 -16.13
C ASN A 86 11.34 -9.51 -16.01
N LYS A 87 11.93 -8.66 -15.18
CA LYS A 87 13.37 -8.67 -14.88
C LYS A 87 13.62 -9.04 -13.42
N PRO A 88 14.66 -9.85 -13.14
CA PRO A 88 15.05 -10.16 -11.78
C PRO A 88 15.59 -8.90 -11.09
N VAL A 89 15.08 -8.63 -9.89
CA VAL A 89 15.49 -7.49 -9.08
C VAL A 89 15.88 -7.92 -7.68
N ILE A 90 16.76 -7.15 -7.05
CA ILE A 90 17.26 -7.40 -5.70
C ILE A 90 17.09 -6.19 -4.80
N VAL A 91 16.74 -6.46 -3.55
CA VAL A 91 16.77 -5.49 -2.46
C VAL A 91 18.04 -5.74 -1.68
N VAL A 92 18.87 -4.71 -1.51
CA VAL A 92 20.17 -4.86 -0.87
C VAL A 92 20.38 -3.89 0.28
N ARG A 93 21.32 -4.25 1.14
CA ARG A 93 21.94 -3.35 2.14
C ARG A 93 23.44 -3.56 2.08
N GLY A 94 24.22 -2.52 2.42
CA GLY A 94 25.66 -2.67 2.64
C GLY A 94 25.91 -3.60 3.84
N LYS A 95 26.97 -4.41 3.78
CA LYS A 95 27.36 -5.30 4.89
C LYS A 95 27.68 -4.47 6.14
N GLY A 96 26.92 -4.67 7.22
CA GLY A 96 27.02 -3.85 8.44
C GLY A 96 28.32 -4.01 9.24
N ASN A 97 29.10 -5.06 8.97
CA ASN A 97 30.41 -5.28 9.56
C ASN A 97 31.55 -4.53 8.85
N THR A 98 31.27 -3.84 7.73
CA THR A 98 32.24 -3.01 7.00
C THR A 98 31.95 -1.52 7.18
N LYS A 99 32.97 -0.66 7.11
CA LYS A 99 32.77 0.80 7.21
C LYS A 99 31.98 1.30 5.99
N GLU A 100 32.39 0.87 4.81
CA GLU A 100 31.81 1.22 3.51
C GLU A 100 30.34 0.80 3.45
N GLY A 101 30.00 -0.41 3.91
CA GLY A 101 28.63 -0.88 3.95
C GLY A 101 27.74 -0.08 4.91
N ARG A 102 28.26 0.34 6.07
CA ARG A 102 27.53 1.22 7.00
C ARG A 102 27.32 2.61 6.41
N ASP A 103 28.32 3.17 5.74
CA ASP A 103 28.21 4.50 5.12
C ASP A 103 27.27 4.48 3.92
N TYR A 104 27.25 3.39 3.13
CA TYR A 104 26.26 3.17 2.09
C TYR A 104 24.84 3.10 2.65
N ASN A 105 24.62 2.34 3.73
CA ASN A 105 23.32 2.25 4.39
C ASN A 105 22.82 3.61 4.90
N LYS A 106 23.70 4.42 5.50
CA LYS A 106 23.34 5.80 5.93
C LYS A 106 22.85 6.66 4.78
N LYS A 107 23.48 6.56 3.60
CA LYS A 107 23.04 7.27 2.39
C LYS A 107 21.64 6.83 1.97
N LEU A 108 21.41 5.52 1.88
CA LEU A 108 20.08 4.99 1.54
C LEU A 108 19.02 5.45 2.55
N ASP A 109 19.31 5.37 3.85
CA ASP A 109 18.39 5.76 4.91
C ASP A 109 18.08 7.26 4.87
N SER A 110 19.06 8.10 4.54
CA SER A 110 18.86 9.53 4.36
C SER A 110 17.94 9.85 3.19
N VAL A 111 18.10 9.15 2.05
CA VAL A 111 17.23 9.32 0.89
C VAL A 111 15.80 8.89 1.22
N ILE A 112 15.63 7.71 1.85
CA ILE A 112 14.32 7.21 2.28
C ILE A 112 13.66 8.21 3.24
N LYS A 113 14.41 8.73 4.22
CA LYS A 113 13.89 9.70 5.18
C LYS A 113 13.41 10.97 4.48
N SER A 114 14.24 11.58 3.64
CA SER A 114 13.89 12.81 2.93
C SER A 114 12.69 12.63 1.99
N ALA A 115 12.64 11.51 1.28
CA ALA A 115 11.49 11.18 0.45
C ALA A 115 10.22 11.00 1.30
N ASN A 116 10.29 10.29 2.42
CA ASN A 116 9.15 10.05 3.30
C ASN A 116 8.62 11.33 3.99
N GLU A 117 9.48 12.31 4.26
CA GLU A 117 9.05 13.63 4.74
C GLU A 117 8.17 14.33 3.69
N ARG A 118 8.56 14.27 2.40
CA ARG A 118 7.77 14.82 1.28
C ARG A 118 6.50 14.03 1.02
N LEU A 119 6.58 12.69 1.02
CA LEU A 119 5.42 11.81 0.80
C LEU A 119 4.34 11.96 1.87
N GLY A 120 4.65 12.53 3.04
CA GLY A 120 3.65 12.85 4.07
C GLY A 120 2.51 13.74 3.57
N SER A 121 2.74 14.56 2.53
CA SER A 121 1.71 15.40 1.90
C SER A 121 1.04 14.75 0.68
N TYR A 122 1.56 13.61 0.21
CA TYR A 122 1.15 12.95 -1.03
C TYR A 122 0.84 11.48 -0.76
N PRO A 123 -0.30 11.18 -0.12
CA PRO A 123 -0.68 9.79 0.19
C PRO A 123 -0.82 8.95 -1.09
N CYS A 124 -0.68 7.64 -0.95
CA CYS A 124 -1.07 6.72 -2.01
C CYS A 124 -2.59 6.79 -2.24
N TRP A 125 -3.03 6.29 -3.40
CA TRP A 125 -4.42 6.37 -3.85
C TRP A 125 -5.39 5.77 -2.83
N GLU A 126 -5.09 4.57 -2.33
CA GLU A 126 -5.97 3.86 -1.39
C GLU A 126 -6.12 4.65 -0.07
N SER A 127 -5.02 5.18 0.48
CA SER A 127 -5.06 6.05 1.67
C SER A 127 -5.82 7.35 1.42
N TYR A 128 -5.62 8.00 0.27
CA TYR A 128 -6.30 9.24 -0.08
C TYR A 128 -7.84 9.07 -0.03
N ILE A 129 -8.33 8.01 -0.67
CA ILE A 129 -9.76 7.70 -0.74
C ILE A 129 -10.30 7.29 0.64
N ILE A 130 -9.63 6.37 1.35
CA ILE A 130 -10.11 5.90 2.65
C ILE A 130 -10.14 7.04 3.68
N ASN A 131 -9.13 7.92 3.66
CA ASN A 131 -9.05 9.06 4.56
C ASN A 131 -10.09 10.13 4.24
N HIS A 132 -10.42 10.35 2.96
CA HIS A 132 -11.48 11.27 2.55
C HIS A 132 -12.82 10.91 3.22
N TYR A 133 -13.19 9.63 3.22
CA TYR A 133 -14.42 9.15 3.84
C TYR A 133 -14.31 8.89 5.35
N GLY A 134 -13.10 8.93 5.91
CA GLY A 134 -12.87 8.62 7.33
C GLY A 134 -13.18 7.17 7.71
N VAL A 135 -13.08 6.23 6.76
CA VAL A 135 -13.52 4.83 6.95
C VAL A 135 -12.39 3.84 7.26
N MET A 136 -11.21 4.34 7.62
CA MET A 136 -10.08 3.49 8.00
C MET A 136 -10.39 2.71 9.27
N ARG A 137 -10.40 1.38 9.16
CA ARG A 137 -10.54 0.48 10.30
C ARG A 137 -9.56 -0.67 10.18
N THR A 138 -9.13 -1.15 11.34
CA THR A 138 -8.29 -2.34 11.46
C THR A 138 -8.91 -3.29 12.46
N ALA A 139 -8.85 -4.59 12.21
CA ALA A 139 -9.47 -5.58 13.08
C ALA A 139 -8.75 -6.93 13.00
N GLN A 140 -9.09 -7.82 13.93
CA GLN A 140 -8.70 -9.21 13.91
C GLN A 140 -9.72 -10.03 13.13
N GLY A 141 -9.24 -10.76 12.14
CA GLY A 141 -10.02 -11.73 11.38
C GLY A 141 -10.07 -13.10 12.05
N GLY A 142 -10.21 -14.13 11.22
CA GLY A 142 -10.10 -15.52 11.63
C GLY A 142 -8.65 -16.02 11.51
N PRO A 143 -8.41 -17.32 11.75
CA PRO A 143 -7.11 -17.95 11.53
C PRO A 143 -6.55 -17.63 10.14
N SER A 144 -5.28 -17.23 10.10
CA SER A 144 -4.54 -17.01 8.86
C SER A 144 -4.44 -18.31 8.08
N SER A 145 -4.70 -18.24 6.77
CA SER A 145 -4.63 -19.40 5.88
C SER A 145 -3.25 -20.07 5.85
N PHE A 146 -2.19 -19.34 6.21
CA PHE A 146 -0.82 -19.84 6.22
C PHE A 146 -0.32 -20.27 7.60
N ARG A 147 -0.96 -19.80 8.68
CA ARG A 147 -0.60 -20.12 10.06
C ARG A 147 -1.87 -20.25 10.88
N LYS A 148 -2.34 -21.48 11.09
CA LYS A 148 -3.59 -21.79 11.81
C LYS A 148 -3.66 -21.23 13.24
N HIS A 149 -2.50 -20.95 13.85
CA HIS A 149 -2.38 -20.36 15.19
C HIS A 149 -2.24 -18.83 15.19
N ALA A 150 -2.14 -18.19 14.02
CA ALA A 150 -2.05 -16.75 13.90
C ALA A 150 -3.38 -16.20 13.38
N THR A 151 -3.83 -15.09 13.94
CA THR A 151 -5.02 -14.39 13.45
C THR A 151 -4.67 -13.48 12.29
N ALA A 152 -5.49 -13.45 11.24
CA ALA A 152 -5.33 -12.51 10.15
C ALA A 152 -5.57 -11.08 10.65
N MET A 153 -4.69 -10.15 10.33
CA MET A 153 -4.90 -8.74 10.61
C MET A 153 -5.57 -8.10 9.40
N LEU A 154 -6.74 -7.52 9.62
CA LEU A 154 -7.60 -6.94 8.59
C LEU A 154 -7.48 -5.41 8.60
N THR A 155 -7.65 -4.81 7.44
CA THR A 155 -7.67 -3.35 7.26
C THR A 155 -8.65 -3.00 6.17
N THR A 156 -9.34 -1.86 6.29
CA THR A 156 -10.23 -1.32 5.25
C THR A 156 -9.53 -1.31 3.91
N LYS A 157 -10.11 -1.89 2.87
CA LYS A 157 -9.59 -1.79 1.49
C LYS A 157 -10.56 -1.01 0.62
N CYS A 158 -10.03 -0.33 -0.39
CA CYS A 158 -10.85 0.26 -1.45
C CYS A 158 -10.24 0.03 -2.83
N GLY A 159 -11.08 0.12 -3.86
CA GLY A 159 -10.67 -0.02 -5.25
C GLY A 159 -11.69 0.63 -6.19
N MET A 160 -11.24 0.99 -7.39
CA MET A 160 -12.14 1.36 -8.47
C MET A 160 -12.73 0.09 -9.09
N LEU A 161 -13.93 0.22 -9.66
CA LEU A 161 -14.46 -0.80 -10.55
C LEU A 161 -13.84 -0.63 -11.94
N PHE A 162 -13.54 -1.75 -12.60
CA PHE A 162 -13.01 -1.73 -13.96
C PHE A 162 -13.93 -0.93 -14.90
N GLU A 163 -13.33 -0.09 -15.74
CA GLU A 163 -14.02 0.83 -16.66
C GLU A 163 -14.96 1.89 -16.04
N ARG A 164 -15.09 1.95 -14.70
CA ARG A 164 -15.90 2.96 -14.02
C ARG A 164 -15.03 3.96 -13.26
N ASN A 165 -15.07 5.21 -13.69
CA ASN A 165 -14.40 6.34 -13.02
C ASN A 165 -15.31 7.12 -12.06
N ASP A 166 -16.48 6.58 -11.76
CA ASP A 166 -17.52 7.19 -10.94
C ASP A 166 -17.94 6.29 -9.77
N ALA A 167 -17.25 5.17 -9.55
CA ALA A 167 -17.61 4.17 -8.56
C ALA A 167 -16.41 3.60 -7.82
N LEU A 168 -16.58 3.46 -6.51
CA LEU A 168 -15.61 2.88 -5.58
C LEU A 168 -16.26 1.74 -4.81
N VAL A 169 -15.51 0.65 -4.63
CA VAL A 169 -15.90 -0.44 -3.74
C VAL A 169 -14.99 -0.49 -2.52
N PHE A 170 -15.59 -0.80 -1.38
CA PHE A 170 -14.90 -0.89 -0.10
C PHE A 170 -15.15 -2.24 0.55
N CYS A 171 -14.13 -2.77 1.23
CA CYS A 171 -14.29 -3.80 2.26
C CYS A 171 -13.80 -3.23 3.58
N ILE A 172 -14.70 -3.00 4.52
CA ILE A 172 -14.42 -2.42 5.84
C ILE A 172 -14.56 -3.52 6.89
N PRO A 173 -13.56 -3.76 7.76
CA PRO A 173 -13.70 -4.76 8.81
C PRO A 173 -14.94 -4.54 9.68
N ASN A 174 -15.72 -5.58 9.95
CA ASN A 174 -17.00 -5.47 10.66
C ASN A 174 -16.88 -5.69 12.18
N ARG A 175 -15.67 -5.85 12.69
CA ARG A 175 -15.37 -6.02 14.11
C ARG A 175 -14.70 -4.78 14.70
N VAL A 176 -14.97 -4.56 15.99
CA VAL A 176 -14.35 -3.52 16.80
C VAL A 176 -13.47 -4.20 17.83
N ASP A 177 -12.21 -4.48 17.48
CA ASP A 177 -11.29 -5.25 18.33
C ASP A 177 -10.37 -4.34 19.17
N GLY A 178 -10.82 -3.14 19.53
CA GLY A 178 -10.05 -2.16 20.30
C GLY A 178 -8.90 -1.49 19.54
N PHE A 179 -8.63 -1.91 18.29
CA PHE A 179 -7.64 -1.29 17.40
C PHE A 179 -8.26 -0.11 16.63
N LYS A 180 -8.20 1.09 17.24
CA LYS A 180 -8.57 2.43 16.70
C LYS A 180 -9.97 2.59 16.06
N ASN A 181 -10.69 3.53 16.68
CA ASN A 181 -11.83 4.35 16.22
C ASN A 181 -13.12 3.62 15.81
N GLU A 182 -14.23 4.05 16.40
CA GLU A 182 -15.55 3.86 15.82
C GLU A 182 -15.58 4.55 14.45
N VAL A 183 -15.67 3.74 13.40
CA VAL A 183 -15.92 4.25 12.04
C VAL A 183 -17.42 4.37 11.84
N SER A 184 -17.89 5.58 11.59
CA SER A 184 -19.24 5.83 11.08
C SER A 184 -19.25 5.64 9.58
N ILE A 185 -20.15 4.80 9.08
CA ILE A 185 -20.30 4.58 7.63
C ILE A 185 -21.09 5.76 7.05
N PRO A 186 -20.55 6.50 6.08
CA PRO A 186 -21.25 7.61 5.45
C PRO A 186 -22.57 7.17 4.78
N PRO A 187 -23.60 8.03 4.72
CA PRO A 187 -24.93 7.67 4.24
C PRO A 187 -24.99 7.36 2.73
N ASP A 188 -24.01 7.81 1.97
CA ASP A 188 -23.84 7.53 0.54
C ASP A 188 -23.26 6.14 0.25
N PHE A 189 -22.88 5.37 1.28
CA PHE A 189 -22.40 4.00 1.11
C PHE A 189 -23.58 3.02 0.98
N ILE A 190 -23.69 2.40 -0.18
CA ILE A 190 -24.67 1.35 -0.47
C ILE A 190 -24.07 0.02 0.01
N LYS A 191 -24.69 -0.61 1.01
CA LYS A 191 -24.24 -1.91 1.53
C LYS A 191 -24.45 -3.01 0.49
N LEU A 192 -23.42 -3.82 0.29
CA LEU A 192 -23.41 -4.98 -0.60
C LEU A 192 -23.35 -6.28 0.19
N THR A 193 -23.84 -7.36 -0.42
CA THR A 193 -23.47 -8.72 -0.04
C THR A 193 -22.06 -9.05 -0.52
N TYR A 194 -21.40 -10.05 0.09
CA TYR A 194 -20.12 -10.54 -0.41
C TYR A 194 -20.21 -11.03 -1.86
N GLY A 195 -21.32 -11.68 -2.25
CA GLY A 195 -21.51 -12.16 -3.63
C GLY A 195 -21.50 -11.01 -4.64
N GLN A 196 -22.27 -9.95 -4.38
CA GLN A 196 -22.28 -8.74 -5.22
C GLN A 196 -20.88 -8.11 -5.32
N TYR A 197 -20.18 -7.97 -4.20
CA TYR A 197 -18.81 -7.45 -4.18
C TYR A 197 -17.86 -8.34 -4.99
N TYR A 198 -17.93 -9.66 -4.83
CA TYR A 198 -17.09 -10.61 -5.53
C TYR A 198 -17.32 -10.54 -7.04
N ASP A 199 -18.56 -10.53 -7.49
CA ASP A 199 -18.91 -10.47 -8.91
C ASP A 199 -18.40 -9.18 -9.58
N MET A 200 -18.42 -8.05 -8.85
CA MET A 200 -17.92 -6.77 -9.34
C MET A 200 -16.38 -6.68 -9.40
N THR A 201 -15.68 -7.40 -8.53
CA THR A 201 -14.21 -7.30 -8.38
C THR A 201 -13.43 -8.44 -9.00
N SER A 202 -14.08 -9.56 -9.32
CA SER A 202 -13.41 -10.78 -9.83
C SER A 202 -13.36 -10.85 -11.36
N ASN A 203 -14.13 -10.01 -12.06
CA ASN A 203 -14.09 -9.87 -13.52
C ASN A 203 -13.06 -8.82 -13.99
N GLN A 204 -12.06 -8.50 -13.14
CA GLN A 204 -10.99 -7.55 -13.41
C GLN A 204 -9.72 -8.25 -13.89
#